data_AF-A0A5B7GSZ5-F1
#
_entry.id   AF-A0A5B7GSZ5-F1
#
_cell.length_a   1.000
_cell.length_b   1.000
_cell.length_c   1.000
_cell.angle_alpha   90.00
_cell.angle_beta   90.00
_cell.angle_gamma   90.00
#
_symmetry.space_group_name_H-M   'P 1'
#
loop_
_entity.id
_entity.type
_entity.pdbx_description
1 polymer ?
#
loop_
_entity_poly.entity_id
_entity_poly.type
_entity_poly.pdbx_seq_one_letter_code
_entity_poly.pdbx_strand_id
1 'polypeptide(L)' 'MKSQCLRNIKKFSFPHWTVDIWNGLSDEIVTAESVHKFREKLDKCRYGYRSL' A
#
# COMPACT_ATOMS: atom_id res chain seq x y z
N MET A 1 -8.79 22.73 -20.02
CA MET A 1 -9.34 21.99 -18.86
C MET A 1 -8.99 20.49 -18.87
N LYS A 2 -9.31 19.73 -19.93
CA LYS A 2 -9.06 18.26 -19.97
C LYS A 2 -7.58 17.86 -19.83
N SER A 3 -6.67 18.62 -20.42
CA SER A 3 -5.21 18.41 -20.30
C SER A 3 -4.70 18.59 -18.86
N GLN A 4 -5.24 19.57 -18.13
CA GLN A 4 -4.94 19.80 -16.72
C GLN A 4 -5.46 18.64 -15.85
N CYS A 5 -6.67 18.15 -16.15
CA CYS A 5 -7.27 17.00 -15.47
C CYS A 5 -6.43 15.73 -15.63
N LEU A 6 -5.98 15.40 -16.86
CA LEU A 6 -5.12 14.25 -17.10
C LEU A 6 -3.74 14.37 -16.42
N ARG A 7 -3.15 15.57 -16.41
CA ARG A 7 -1.91 15.83 -15.64
C ARG A 7 -2.12 15.64 -14.15
N ASN A 8 -3.23 16.13 -13.61
CA ASN A 8 -3.56 15.99 -12.19
C ASN A 8 -3.81 14.53 -11.82
N ILE A 9 -4.55 13.76 -12.64
CA ILE A 9 -4.73 12.33 -12.43
C ILE A 9 -3.37 11.66 -12.36
N LYS A 10 -2.51 11.83 -13.38
CA LYS A 10 -1.18 11.20 -13.36
C LYS A 10 -0.31 11.64 -12.18
N LYS A 11 -0.44 12.89 -11.73
CA LYS A 11 0.32 13.44 -10.60
C LYS A 11 -0.14 12.92 -9.23
N PHE A 12 -1.44 12.73 -9.06
CA PHE A 12 -2.05 12.34 -7.78
C PHE A 12 -2.43 10.85 -7.72
N SER A 13 -2.32 10.12 -8.83
CA SER A 13 -2.53 8.68 -8.85
C SER A 13 -1.40 7.97 -8.14
N PHE A 14 -1.77 6.93 -7.39
CA PHE A 14 -0.80 5.99 -6.91
C PHE A 14 -0.22 5.19 -8.09
N PRO A 15 1.09 4.87 -8.05
CA PRO A 15 1.64 3.91 -8.97
C PRO A 15 0.87 2.58 -8.88
N HIS A 16 0.69 1.91 -10.02
CA HIS A 16 0.00 0.61 -10.07
C HIS A 16 0.60 -0.40 -9.09
N TRP A 17 1.94 -0.45 -8.99
CA TRP A 17 2.65 -1.33 -8.07
C TRP A 17 2.31 -1.08 -6.59
N THR A 18 1.94 0.15 -6.20
CA THR A 18 1.51 0.45 -4.83
C THR A 18 0.14 -0.15 -4.53
N VAL A 19 -0.77 -0.13 -5.51
CA VAL A 19 -2.09 -0.75 -5.41
C VAL A 19 -1.96 -2.27 -5.35
N ASP A 20 -1.08 -2.86 -6.17
CA ASP A 20 -0.82 -4.30 -6.14
C ASP A 20 -0.25 -4.76 -4.79
N ILE A 21 0.70 -4.01 -4.22
CA ILE A 21 1.24 -4.30 -2.88
C ILE A 21 0.13 -4.21 -1.83
N TRP A 22 -0.70 -3.17 -1.87
CA TRP A 22 -1.79 -2.99 -0.92
C TRP A 22 -2.80 -4.13 -0.99
N ASN A 23 -3.21 -4.53 -2.19
CA ASN A 23 -4.16 -5.62 -2.40
C ASN A 23 -3.57 -6.99 -2.06
N GLY A 24 -2.25 -7.13 -2.02
CA GLY A 24 -1.56 -8.35 -1.57
C GLY A 24 -1.38 -8.46 -0.06
N LEU A 25 -1.72 -7.43 0.71
CA LEU A 25 -1.69 -7.49 2.17
C LEU A 25 -2.83 -8.35 2.70
N SER A 26 -2.60 -9.08 3.78
CA SER A 26 -3.68 -9.79 4.46
C SER A 26 -4.60 -8.82 5.20
N ASP A 27 -5.88 -9.21 5.30
CA ASP A 27 -6.88 -8.45 6.06
C ASP A 27 -6.41 -8.14 7.48
N GLU A 28 -5.73 -9.10 8.13
CA GLU A 28 -5.17 -8.92 9.46
C GLU A 28 -4.21 -7.71 9.58
N ILE A 29 -3.43 -7.44 8.53
CA ILE A 29 -2.53 -6.29 8.47
C ILE A 29 -3.37 -5.04 8.26
N VAL A 30 -4.25 -5.04 7.27
CA VAL A 30 -5.06 -3.88 6.87
C VAL A 30 -6.03 -3.42 7.98
N THR A 31 -6.59 -4.36 8.74
CA THR A 31 -7.55 -4.09 9.82
C THR A 31 -6.89 -3.89 11.19
N ALA A 32 -5.60 -3.53 11.22
CA ALA A 32 -4.91 -3.26 12.48
C ALA A 32 -5.56 -2.09 13.24
N GLU A 33 -5.73 -2.26 14.54
CA GLU A 33 -6.42 -1.32 15.42
C GLU A 33 -5.77 0.07 15.50
N SER A 34 -4.47 0.17 15.23
CA SER A 34 -3.75 1.45 15.25
C SER A 34 -2.67 1.49 14.18
N VAL A 35 -2.26 2.71 13.79
CA VAL A 35 -1.17 2.94 12.83
C VAL A 35 0.15 2.31 13.30
N HIS A 36 0.39 2.31 14.61
CA HIS A 36 1.57 1.65 15.18
C HIS A 36 1.52 0.13 14.98
N LYS A 37 0.40 -0.50 15.31
CA LYS A 37 0.19 -1.94 15.09
C LYS A 37 0.23 -2.32 13.61
N PHE A 38 -0.35 -1.47 12.76
CA PHE A 38 -0.29 -1.61 11.29
C PHE A 38 1.17 -1.66 10.81
N ARG A 39 1.99 -0.70 11.25
CA ARG A 39 3.40 -0.62 10.91
C ARG A 39 4.17 -1.85 11.39
N GLU A 40 3.96 -2.29 12.63
CA GLU A 40 4.62 -3.49 13.16
C GLU A 40 4.27 -4.75 12.36
N LYS A 41 2.99 -4.94 12.00
CA LYS A 41 2.54 -6.08 11.20
C LYS A 41 3.08 -6.02 9.77
N LEU A 42 3.12 -4.83 9.15
CA LEU A 42 3.73 -4.62 7.84
C LEU A 42 5.23 -4.93 7.84
N ASP A 43 5.96 -4.44 8.84
CA ASP A 43 7.40 -4.67 8.95
C ASP A 43 7.66 -6.17 9.09
N LYS A 44 6.90 -6.88 9.94
CA LYS A 44 6.97 -8.36 10.04
C LYS A 44 6.66 -9.06 8.72
N CYS A 45 5.66 -8.63 7.97
CA CYS A 45 5.30 -9.20 6.66
C CYS A 45 6.47 -9.08 5.65
N ARG A 46 7.20 -7.96 5.67
CA ARG A 46 8.37 -7.73 4.80
C ARG A 46 9.56 -8.61 5.16
N TYR A 47 9.76 -8.94 6.44
CA TYR A 47 10.87 -9.77 6.90
C TYR A 47 10.56 -11.28 6.90
N GLY A 48 9.30 -11.68 7.14
CA GLY A 48 8.87 -13.08 7.13
C GLY A 48 8.95 -13.76 5.76
N TYR A 49 8.89 -12.98 4.68
CA TYR A 49 9.03 -13.49 3.31
C TYR A 49 10.49 -13.88 2.93
N ARG A 50 11.49 -13.55 3.76
CA ARG A 50 12.90 -13.89 3.52
C ARG A 50 13.34 -15.23 4.12
N SER A 51 12.43 -15.98 4.74
CA SER A 51 12.74 -17.24 5.43
C SER A 51 12.12 -18.48 4.80
N LEU A 52 11.70 -18.42 3.53
CA LEU A 52 11.35 -19.59 2.73
C LEU A 52 12.37 -19.78 1.60
#